data_AF-A0AAV3UU28-F1
#
_entry.id   AF-A0AAV3UU28-F1
#
_cell.length_a   1.000
_cell.length_b   1.000
_cell.length_c   1.000
_cell.angle_alpha   90.00
_cell.angle_beta   90.00
_cell.angle_gamma   90.00
#
_symmetry.space_group_name_H-M   'P 1'
#
loop_
_entity.id
_entity.type
_entity.pdbx_description
1 polymer ?
#
loop_
_entity_poly.entity_id
_entity_poly.type
_entity_poly.pdbx_seq_one_letter_code
_entity_poly.pdbx_strand_id
1 'polypeptide(L)'
;MPRMLTQDIFSFPRLAFFVRQHLRNRLSNNNKKWSAFRKFGDFSTLEALVAVGWELDSPLLLVESLGVGINGRFSRSKPNHIYLEREIAQRFEADYALSDAQLLVESTILHEIVHWGDHKDGWHKRPEAGVSFEIEAYGKNIMRYWGHGEDTEQCDSESLYDDDQRIQPIFRGIRNHNPGNIVVTGDRWKGLAEVAHMNEEQKKERRFCVFIAPEWGLRAIFILLRNYQTKGCKTLFDYISRWAPASDGNHTYGYANFCAVRLRIKTSDILNVQDIAVQTAMVKAIVAFENGNYAYPNTIIEKAYELSL
;
A
#
# COMPACT_ATOMS: atom_id res chain seq x y z
N MET A 1 7.63 12.78 -3.31
CA MET A 1 7.10 11.70 -4.19
C MET A 1 5.60 11.74 -4.10
N PRO A 2 4.81 11.25 -5.08
CA PRO A 2 3.39 11.01 -4.81
C PRO A 2 3.28 10.09 -3.60
N ARG A 3 2.21 10.22 -2.81
CA ARG A 3 1.99 9.34 -1.66
C ARG A 3 1.44 8.01 -2.17
N MET A 4 2.33 7.26 -2.82
CA MET A 4 2.14 5.91 -3.36
C MET A 4 3.31 5.05 -2.88
N LEU A 5 3.11 3.72 -2.81
CA LEU A 5 4.23 2.82 -2.55
C LEU A 5 5.26 2.93 -3.66
N THR A 6 6.53 2.77 -3.32
CA THR A 6 7.59 2.91 -4.33
C THR A 6 7.50 1.83 -5.40
N GLN A 7 7.04 0.63 -5.05
CA GLN A 7 6.75 -0.41 -6.02
C GLN A 7 5.66 0.01 -7.01
N ASP A 8 4.60 0.69 -6.55
CA ASP A 8 3.53 1.18 -7.42
C ASP A 8 4.01 2.32 -8.32
N ILE A 9 4.88 3.21 -7.80
CA ILE A 9 5.48 4.28 -8.61
C ILE A 9 6.28 3.71 -9.79
N PHE A 10 7.01 2.62 -9.59
CA PHE A 10 7.75 1.97 -10.68
C PHE A 10 6.89 1.14 -11.60
N SER A 11 5.87 0.48 -11.06
CA SER A 11 4.95 -0.35 -11.85
C SER A 11 4.03 0.52 -12.71
N PHE A 12 3.73 1.74 -12.24
CA PHE A 12 2.78 2.68 -12.85
C PHE A 12 3.36 4.11 -12.90
N PRO A 13 4.41 4.35 -13.71
CA PRO A 13 5.09 5.64 -13.75
C PRO A 13 4.23 6.78 -14.30
N ARG A 14 3.33 6.53 -15.27
CA ARG A 14 2.43 7.56 -15.81
C ARG A 14 1.32 7.89 -14.82
N LEU A 15 0.80 6.90 -14.10
CA LEU A 15 -0.11 7.10 -12.97
C LEU A 15 0.55 7.96 -11.90
N ALA A 16 1.75 7.59 -11.45
CA ALA A 16 2.49 8.34 -10.44
C ALA A 16 2.76 9.79 -10.89
N PHE A 17 3.09 9.99 -12.16
CA PHE A 17 3.24 11.32 -12.76
C PHE A 17 1.92 12.09 -12.77
N PHE A 18 0.81 11.48 -13.19
CA PHE A 18 -0.52 12.09 -13.24
C PHE A 18 -0.98 12.56 -11.87
N VAL A 19 -0.93 11.66 -10.89
CA VAL A 19 -1.31 11.92 -9.50
C VAL A 19 -0.52 13.11 -8.96
N ARG A 20 0.80 13.12 -9.19
CA ARG A 20 1.69 14.17 -8.68
C ARG A 20 1.51 15.52 -9.37
N GLN A 21 1.42 15.55 -10.70
CA GLN A 21 1.56 16.78 -11.49
C GLN A 21 0.22 17.36 -11.93
N HIS A 22 -0.79 16.51 -12.09
CA HIS A 22 -2.04 16.89 -12.74
C HIS A 22 -3.23 16.88 -11.79
N LEU A 23 -3.36 15.87 -10.91
CA LEU A 23 -4.59 15.68 -10.14
C LEU A 23 -4.98 16.92 -9.31
N ARG A 24 -4.04 17.42 -8.49
CA ARG A 24 -4.27 18.60 -7.64
C ARG A 24 -4.71 19.82 -8.46
N ASN A 25 -3.98 20.15 -9.52
CA ASN A 25 -4.24 21.34 -10.33
C ASN A 25 -5.57 21.23 -11.09
N ARG A 26 -5.89 20.04 -11.61
CA ARG A 26 -7.16 19.78 -12.31
C ARG A 26 -8.38 19.89 -11.40
N LEU A 27 -8.20 19.52 -10.13
CA LEU A 27 -9.20 19.71 -9.09
C LEU A 27 -9.31 21.19 -8.68
N SER A 28 -8.21 21.81 -8.23
CA SER A 28 -8.24 23.16 -7.63
C SER A 28 -8.54 24.28 -8.62
N ASN A 29 -8.21 24.11 -9.90
CA ASN A 29 -8.46 25.12 -10.93
C ASN A 29 -9.89 25.06 -11.51
N ASN A 30 -10.71 24.09 -11.07
CA ASN A 30 -12.10 23.97 -11.47
C ASN A 30 -13.02 24.23 -10.28
N ASN A 31 -13.64 25.42 -10.24
CA ASN A 31 -14.49 25.85 -9.11
C ASN A 31 -15.61 24.86 -8.78
N LYS A 32 -16.21 24.22 -9.80
CA LYS A 32 -17.29 23.24 -9.62
C LYS A 32 -16.75 21.97 -8.94
N LYS A 33 -15.66 21.40 -9.46
CA LYS A 33 -15.02 20.22 -8.84
C LYS A 33 -14.49 20.52 -7.45
N TRP A 34 -13.83 21.66 -7.26
CA TRP A 34 -13.28 22.10 -5.98
C TRP A 34 -14.37 22.24 -4.91
N SER A 35 -15.50 22.87 -5.26
CA SER A 35 -16.62 23.05 -4.34
C SER A 35 -17.28 21.73 -3.97
N ALA A 36 -17.52 20.86 -4.96
CA ALA A 36 -18.08 19.53 -4.73
C ALA A 36 -17.16 18.68 -3.84
N PHE A 37 -15.87 18.62 -4.15
CA PHE A 37 -14.88 17.83 -3.40
C PHE A 37 -14.84 18.24 -1.92
N ARG A 38 -14.83 19.55 -1.64
CA ARG A 38 -14.87 20.06 -0.27
C ARG A 38 -16.18 19.74 0.44
N LYS A 39 -17.30 19.90 -0.26
CA LYS A 39 -18.64 19.68 0.29
C LYS A 39 -18.84 18.21 0.69
N PHE A 40 -18.48 17.28 -0.17
CA PHE A 40 -18.74 15.86 0.05
C PHE A 40 -17.66 15.16 0.88
N GLY A 41 -16.42 15.64 0.85
CA GLY A 41 -15.36 15.16 1.74
C GLY A 41 -15.30 15.89 3.09
N ASP A 42 -16.28 16.74 3.39
CA ASP A 42 -16.35 17.58 4.60
C ASP A 42 -15.06 18.35 4.91
N PHE A 43 -14.38 18.84 3.87
CA PHE A 43 -13.08 19.48 4.00
C PHE A 43 -13.16 21.00 4.16
N SER A 44 -12.43 21.53 5.14
CA SER A 44 -11.94 22.91 5.07
C SER A 44 -11.05 23.10 3.83
N THR A 45 -10.81 24.35 3.43
CA THR A 45 -9.92 24.65 2.29
C THR A 45 -8.53 24.05 2.48
N LEU A 46 -7.98 24.12 3.70
CA LEU A 46 -6.65 23.59 4.00
C LEU A 46 -6.64 22.06 3.95
N GLU A 47 -7.65 21.41 4.53
CA GLU A 47 -7.74 19.95 4.51
C GLU A 47 -7.88 19.41 3.09
N ALA A 48 -8.67 20.06 2.24
CA ALA A 48 -8.78 19.68 0.84
C ALA A 48 -7.45 19.80 0.10
N LEU A 49 -6.68 20.86 0.35
CA LEU A 49 -5.35 21.03 -0.23
C LEU A 49 -4.35 19.97 0.26
N VAL A 50 -4.42 19.61 1.54
CA VAL A 50 -3.59 18.55 2.13
C VAL A 50 -3.97 17.17 1.57
N ALA A 51 -5.27 16.90 1.43
CA ALA A 51 -5.80 15.62 0.93
C ALA A 51 -5.27 15.24 -0.45
N VAL A 52 -5.05 16.23 -1.33
CA VAL A 52 -4.44 16.05 -2.66
C VAL A 52 -3.01 16.61 -2.75
N GLY A 53 -2.41 16.93 -1.60
CA GLY A 53 -1.06 17.49 -1.50
C GLY A 53 0.05 16.44 -1.56
N TRP A 54 -0.30 15.17 -1.32
CA TRP A 54 0.62 14.02 -1.30
C TRP A 54 1.68 14.08 -0.18
N GLU A 55 1.32 14.69 0.94
CA GLU A 55 2.16 14.86 2.12
C GLU A 55 1.80 13.83 3.21
N LEU A 56 2.49 13.90 4.35
CA LEU A 56 2.39 12.93 5.47
C LEU A 56 0.99 12.85 6.11
N ASP A 57 0.10 13.80 5.77
CA ASP A 57 -1.29 13.86 6.24
C ASP A 57 -2.36 13.53 5.17
N SER A 58 -1.98 13.24 3.91
CA SER A 58 -2.91 12.79 2.87
C SER A 58 -3.19 11.27 2.93
N PRO A 59 -4.20 10.68 2.30
CA PRO A 59 -4.25 9.21 2.19
C PRO A 59 -3.12 8.67 1.29
N LEU A 60 -2.61 7.47 1.62
CA LEU A 60 -1.67 6.72 0.76
C LEU A 60 -2.48 5.97 -0.30
N LEU A 61 -2.18 6.26 -1.56
CA LEU A 61 -2.76 5.59 -2.72
C LEU A 61 -2.02 4.27 -2.99
N LEU A 62 -2.77 3.16 -2.97
CA LEU A 62 -2.29 1.81 -3.22
C LEU A 62 -2.90 1.26 -4.51
N VAL A 63 -2.11 0.51 -5.29
CA VAL A 63 -2.63 -0.20 -6.47
C VAL A 63 -2.75 -1.70 -6.17
N GLU A 64 -3.97 -2.18 -6.03
CA GLU A 64 -4.28 -3.56 -5.65
C GLU A 64 -5.34 -4.18 -6.57
N SER A 65 -5.48 -5.51 -6.55
CA SER A 65 -6.65 -6.14 -7.17
C SER A 65 -7.75 -6.23 -6.11
N LEU A 66 -8.86 -5.56 -6.39
CA LEU A 66 -10.01 -5.30 -5.54
C LEU A 66 -11.18 -6.20 -5.90
N GLY A 67 -11.26 -6.65 -7.15
CA GLY A 67 -12.31 -7.54 -7.65
C GLY A 67 -12.96 -7.02 -8.93
N VAL A 68 -13.86 -7.83 -9.48
CA VAL A 68 -14.62 -7.48 -10.68
C VAL A 68 -15.56 -6.31 -10.36
N GLY A 69 -15.65 -5.33 -11.25
CA GLY A 69 -16.57 -4.19 -11.13
C GLY A 69 -16.12 -3.06 -10.18
N ILE A 70 -15.07 -3.27 -9.39
CA ILE A 70 -14.59 -2.26 -8.43
C ILE A 70 -13.55 -1.35 -9.10
N ASN A 71 -13.72 -0.03 -8.98
CA ASN A 71 -12.75 0.95 -9.51
C ASN A 71 -11.74 1.39 -8.46
N GLY A 72 -12.23 1.71 -7.26
CA GLY A 72 -11.44 2.11 -6.12
C GLY A 72 -12.06 1.62 -4.83
N ARG A 73 -11.35 1.85 -3.72
CA ARG A 73 -11.88 1.59 -2.38
C ARG A 73 -11.24 2.51 -1.35
N PHE A 74 -12.04 2.96 -0.40
CA PHE A 74 -11.62 3.48 0.89
C PHE A 74 -12.06 2.50 1.98
N SER A 75 -11.18 2.24 2.95
CA SER A 75 -11.48 1.30 4.05
C SER A 75 -11.35 1.98 5.40
N ARG A 76 -12.43 1.97 6.19
CA ARG A 76 -12.49 2.54 7.54
C ARG A 76 -11.51 1.86 8.51
N SER A 77 -11.30 0.56 8.35
CA SER A 77 -10.32 -0.19 9.16
C SER A 77 -8.86 0.16 8.82
N LYS A 78 -8.64 0.85 7.69
CA LYS A 78 -7.34 1.37 7.24
C LYS A 78 -7.49 2.83 6.80
N PRO A 79 -7.76 3.77 7.73
CA PRO A 79 -8.19 5.13 7.42
C PRO A 79 -7.08 6.00 6.79
N ASN A 80 -5.88 5.45 6.58
CA ASN A 80 -4.78 6.13 5.90
C ASN A 80 -4.57 5.63 4.47
N HIS A 81 -5.44 4.76 3.95
CA HIS A 81 -5.29 4.12 2.64
C HIS A 81 -6.51 4.36 1.76
N ILE A 82 -6.23 4.66 0.49
CA ILE A 82 -7.17 4.56 -0.62
C ILE A 82 -6.59 3.62 -1.66
N TYR A 83 -7.45 2.93 -2.39
CA TYR A 83 -7.06 1.89 -3.32
C TYR A 83 -7.57 2.24 -4.72
N LEU A 84 -6.73 2.01 -5.73
CA LEU A 84 -7.11 2.03 -7.15
C LEU A 84 -6.95 0.61 -7.72
N GLU A 85 -7.93 0.16 -8.50
CA GLU A 85 -7.89 -1.17 -9.08
C GLU A 85 -6.70 -1.33 -10.04
N ARG A 86 -5.99 -2.45 -9.90
CA ARG A 86 -4.79 -2.79 -10.66
C ARG A 86 -5.04 -2.79 -12.17
N GLU A 87 -6.18 -3.31 -12.62
CA GLU A 87 -6.53 -3.27 -14.05
C GLU A 87 -6.62 -1.83 -14.57
N ILE A 88 -7.22 -0.93 -13.79
CA ILE A 88 -7.35 0.48 -14.17
C ILE A 88 -5.98 1.14 -14.24
N ALA A 89 -5.12 0.91 -13.25
CA ALA A 89 -3.75 1.42 -13.26
C ALA A 89 -2.94 0.90 -14.46
N GLN A 90 -3.05 -0.40 -14.77
CA GLN A 90 -2.39 -1.03 -15.92
C GLN A 90 -2.87 -0.44 -17.26
N ARG A 91 -4.18 -0.27 -17.43
CA ARG A 91 -4.74 0.34 -18.64
C ARG A 91 -4.36 1.81 -18.75
N PHE A 92 -4.38 2.55 -17.64
CA PHE A 92 -3.99 3.95 -17.61
C PHE A 92 -2.55 4.16 -18.09
N GLU A 93 -1.63 3.24 -17.81
CA GLU A 93 -0.28 3.31 -18.36
C GLU A 93 -0.28 3.26 -19.89
N ALA A 94 -1.10 2.41 -20.53
CA ALA A 94 -1.22 2.37 -21.98
C ALA A 94 -1.96 3.62 -22.52
N ASP A 95 -3.05 3.98 -21.86
CA ASP A 95 -4.06 4.93 -22.35
C ASP A 95 -3.88 6.35 -21.80
N TYR A 96 -2.75 6.66 -21.16
CA TYR A 96 -2.48 7.93 -20.48
C TYR A 96 -2.87 9.20 -21.26
N ALA A 97 -2.73 9.18 -22.59
CA ALA A 97 -3.08 10.32 -23.45
C ALA A 97 -4.59 10.49 -23.71
N LEU A 98 -5.40 9.48 -23.44
CA LEU A 98 -6.85 9.53 -23.63
C LEU A 98 -7.51 10.33 -22.51
N SER A 99 -8.41 11.25 -22.89
CA SER A 99 -9.18 12.05 -21.95
C SER A 99 -9.99 11.20 -21.00
N ASP A 100 -10.55 10.10 -21.48
CA ASP A 100 -11.42 9.22 -20.71
C ASP A 100 -10.64 8.40 -19.68
N ALA A 101 -9.40 8.00 -20.00
CA ALA A 101 -8.51 7.33 -19.06
C ALA A 101 -8.08 8.28 -17.92
N GLN A 102 -7.73 9.52 -18.27
CA GLN A 102 -7.44 10.55 -17.26
C GLN A 102 -8.66 10.90 -16.41
N LEU A 103 -9.85 10.95 -17.02
CA LEU A 103 -11.09 11.23 -16.31
C LEU A 103 -11.45 10.10 -15.33
N LEU A 104 -11.31 8.83 -15.72
CA LEU A 104 -11.57 7.69 -14.87
C LEU A 104 -10.63 7.64 -13.67
N VAL A 105 -9.32 7.80 -13.88
CA VAL A 105 -8.34 7.81 -12.79
C VAL A 105 -8.53 9.01 -11.87
N GLU A 106 -8.79 10.19 -12.43
CA GLU A 106 -9.06 11.40 -11.65
C GLU A 106 -10.30 11.24 -10.76
N SER A 107 -11.43 10.85 -11.35
CA SER A 107 -12.69 10.69 -10.60
C SER A 107 -12.58 9.63 -9.53
N THR A 108 -12.06 8.44 -9.86
CA THR A 108 -11.89 7.33 -8.91
C THR A 108 -11.02 7.74 -7.71
N ILE A 109 -9.85 8.37 -7.94
CA ILE A 109 -8.99 8.75 -6.80
C ILE A 109 -9.66 9.82 -5.94
N LEU A 110 -10.30 10.83 -6.55
CA LEU A 110 -10.97 11.88 -5.79
C LEU A 110 -12.20 11.38 -5.05
N HIS A 111 -12.92 10.42 -5.62
CA HIS A 111 -14.02 9.70 -4.99
C HIS A 111 -13.56 9.02 -3.69
N GLU A 112 -12.47 8.25 -3.73
CA GLU A 112 -11.97 7.60 -2.51
C GLU A 112 -11.46 8.60 -1.47
N ILE A 113 -10.90 9.73 -1.91
CA ILE A 113 -10.49 10.79 -0.98
C ILE A 113 -11.71 11.48 -0.36
N VAL A 114 -12.82 11.62 -1.08
CA VAL A 114 -14.09 12.10 -0.52
C VAL A 114 -14.57 11.17 0.59
N HIS A 115 -14.54 9.85 0.38
CA HIS A 115 -14.84 8.90 1.45
C HIS A 115 -13.88 8.97 2.64
N TRP A 116 -12.60 9.19 2.38
CA TRP A 116 -11.61 9.41 3.44
C TRP A 116 -11.92 10.67 4.27
N GLY A 117 -12.37 11.75 3.61
CA GLY A 117 -12.77 12.99 4.25
C GLY A 117 -14.02 12.86 5.11
N ASP A 118 -15.10 12.34 4.51
CA ASP A 118 -16.40 12.10 5.19
C ASP A 118 -16.26 11.15 6.39
N HIS A 119 -15.25 10.30 6.43
CA HIS A 119 -15.03 9.40 7.55
C HIS A 119 -14.35 10.05 8.78
N LYS A 120 -13.74 11.24 8.66
CA LYS A 120 -12.90 11.83 9.72
C LYS A 120 -13.65 12.16 11.02
N ASP A 121 -14.96 12.39 10.96
CA ASP A 121 -15.81 12.75 12.12
C ASP A 121 -16.65 11.56 12.63
N GLY A 122 -16.54 10.38 12.00
CA GLY A 122 -17.32 9.19 12.33
C GLY A 122 -18.79 9.25 11.90
N TRP A 123 -19.20 10.24 11.10
CA TRP A 123 -20.56 10.44 10.63
C TRP A 123 -20.68 10.28 9.11
N HIS A 124 -21.37 9.22 8.67
CA HIS A 124 -21.64 9.03 7.25
C HIS A 124 -22.92 9.73 6.81
N LYS A 125 -22.79 10.68 5.88
CA LYS A 125 -23.94 11.27 5.20
C LYS A 125 -24.38 10.32 4.08
N ARG A 126 -25.61 9.77 4.17
CA ARG A 126 -26.28 9.13 3.01
C ARG A 126 -26.78 10.23 2.06
N PRO A 127 -26.74 10.06 0.73
CA PRO A 127 -26.30 8.90 -0.08
C PRO A 127 -24.77 8.81 -0.25
N GLU A 128 -24.27 7.82 -1.02
CA GLU A 128 -22.83 7.58 -1.25
C GLU A 128 -22.11 8.88 -1.70
N ALA A 129 -21.18 9.35 -0.85
CA ALA A 129 -20.58 10.67 -0.96
C ALA A 129 -19.67 10.82 -2.20
N GLY A 130 -18.99 9.76 -2.63
CA GLY A 130 -18.14 9.73 -3.82
C GLY A 130 -18.95 9.83 -5.12
N VAL A 131 -20.03 9.06 -5.27
CA VAL A 131 -20.99 9.16 -6.39
C VAL A 131 -21.67 10.52 -6.40
N SER A 132 -22.06 11.04 -5.24
CA SER A 132 -22.65 12.38 -5.12
C SER A 132 -21.65 13.46 -5.55
N PHE A 133 -20.39 13.32 -5.15
CA PHE A 133 -19.28 14.13 -5.63
C PHE A 133 -19.15 14.04 -7.15
N GLU A 134 -19.18 12.84 -7.73
CA GLU A 134 -18.98 12.68 -9.17
C GLU A 134 -20.11 13.31 -10.00
N ILE A 135 -21.36 13.12 -9.58
CA ILE A 135 -22.52 13.73 -10.21
C ILE A 135 -22.41 15.26 -10.14
N GLU A 136 -22.03 15.82 -8.98
CA GLU A 136 -21.90 17.27 -8.84
C GLU A 136 -20.65 17.81 -9.56
N ALA A 137 -19.53 17.10 -9.59
CA ALA A 137 -18.26 17.55 -10.15
C ALA A 137 -18.19 17.35 -11.68
N TYR A 138 -18.69 16.23 -12.18
CA TYR A 138 -18.58 15.79 -13.57
C TYR A 138 -19.92 15.73 -14.32
N GLY A 139 -21.05 15.85 -13.61
CA GLY A 139 -22.40 15.79 -14.19
C GLY A 139 -22.95 14.37 -14.37
N LYS A 140 -22.19 13.35 -13.99
CA LYS A 140 -22.57 11.93 -14.08
C LYS A 140 -21.67 11.09 -13.17
N ASN A 141 -22.12 9.88 -12.83
CA ASN A 141 -21.26 8.83 -12.28
C ASN A 141 -20.25 8.39 -13.37
N ILE A 142 -18.96 8.34 -13.04
CA ILE A 142 -17.90 8.01 -13.99
C ILE A 142 -17.66 6.50 -14.03
N MET A 143 -18.08 5.89 -15.13
CA MET A 143 -17.86 4.47 -15.40
C MET A 143 -16.56 4.24 -16.18
N ARG A 144 -16.09 2.98 -16.17
CA ARG A 144 -14.98 2.54 -17.03
C ARG A 144 -15.31 2.82 -18.50
N TYR A 145 -14.34 3.30 -19.27
CA TYR A 145 -14.50 3.63 -20.70
C TYR A 145 -14.34 2.42 -21.63
N TRP A 146 -14.13 1.23 -21.06
CA TRP A 146 -14.05 -0.04 -21.78
C TRP A 146 -15.10 -1.02 -21.22
N GLY A 147 -15.38 -2.07 -21.98
CA GLY A 147 -16.30 -3.12 -21.54
C GLY A 147 -17.77 -2.76 -21.69
N HIS A 148 -18.12 -1.82 -22.59
CA HIS A 148 -19.51 -1.53 -22.92
C HIS A 148 -20.09 -2.64 -23.80
N GLY A 149 -20.48 -3.74 -23.15
CA GLY A 149 -21.15 -4.90 -23.72
C GLY A 149 -21.44 -5.91 -22.61
N GLU A 150 -22.61 -5.75 -21.97
CA GLU A 150 -23.21 -6.60 -20.92
C GLU A 150 -22.43 -6.67 -19.58
N ASP A 151 -23.14 -6.41 -18.48
CA ASP A 151 -22.71 -6.57 -17.07
C ASP A 151 -21.63 -5.63 -16.52
N THR A 152 -21.80 -4.31 -16.70
CA THR A 152 -21.23 -3.35 -15.72
C THR A 152 -22.27 -3.11 -14.63
N GLU A 153 -22.29 -3.99 -13.63
CA GLU A 153 -23.10 -3.76 -12.42
C GLU A 153 -22.78 -2.35 -11.89
N GLN A 154 -23.83 -1.55 -11.72
CA GLN A 154 -23.75 -0.34 -10.91
C GLN A 154 -23.11 -0.71 -9.57
N CYS A 155 -22.23 0.14 -9.05
CA CYS A 155 -21.75 0.00 -7.69
C CYS A 155 -22.96 0.04 -6.76
N ASP A 156 -23.47 -1.14 -6.39
CA ASP A 156 -24.67 -1.28 -5.59
C ASP A 156 -24.30 -0.93 -4.16
N SER A 157 -24.86 0.19 -3.69
CA SER A 157 -24.54 0.85 -2.42
C SER A 157 -24.84 -0.01 -1.18
N GLU A 158 -25.46 -1.18 -1.35
CA GLU A 158 -25.74 -2.15 -0.28
C GLU A 158 -24.64 -3.20 -0.08
N SER A 159 -23.79 -3.47 -1.08
CA SER A 159 -22.76 -4.54 -0.98
C SER A 159 -21.48 -4.14 -0.22
N LEU A 160 -21.29 -2.85 0.07
CA LEU A 160 -20.14 -2.35 0.84
C LEU A 160 -20.25 -2.56 2.35
N TYR A 161 -21.37 -3.13 2.84
CA TYR A 161 -21.69 -3.18 4.27
C TYR A 161 -21.59 -4.55 4.93
N ASP A 162 -21.31 -5.63 4.20
CA ASP A 162 -21.32 -6.99 4.78
C ASP A 162 -20.01 -7.77 4.66
N ASP A 163 -18.92 -7.16 4.17
CA ASP A 163 -17.67 -7.87 3.85
C ASP A 163 -16.46 -7.56 4.73
N ASP A 164 -16.64 -6.91 5.89
CA ASP A 164 -15.56 -6.72 6.88
C ASP A 164 -15.06 -8.07 7.48
N GLN A 165 -15.57 -9.20 7.00
CA GLN A 165 -15.13 -10.56 7.35
C GLN A 165 -14.69 -11.46 6.18
N ARG A 166 -14.62 -11.01 4.91
CA ARG A 166 -14.01 -11.84 3.84
C ARG A 166 -12.95 -11.10 3.03
N ILE A 167 -11.73 -11.62 3.20
CA ILE A 167 -10.56 -11.51 2.31
C ILE A 167 -9.97 -10.09 2.21
N GLN A 168 -9.21 -9.74 3.25
CA GLN A 168 -7.97 -8.96 3.04
C GLN A 168 -7.19 -9.65 1.89
N PRO A 169 -6.78 -8.97 0.80
CA PRO A 169 -5.78 -9.55 -0.07
C PRO A 169 -4.52 -9.74 0.79
N ILE A 170 -4.28 -10.98 1.21
CA ILE A 170 -3.17 -11.30 2.09
C ILE A 170 -1.92 -11.05 1.26
N PHE A 171 -1.20 -9.96 1.53
CA PHE A 171 0.10 -9.68 0.91
C PHE A 171 0.93 -10.97 0.88
N ARG A 172 1.64 -11.24 -0.22
CA ARG A 172 2.42 -12.49 -0.40
C ARG A 172 3.23 -12.82 0.85
N GLY A 173 3.88 -11.84 1.47
CA GLY A 173 4.68 -12.04 2.67
C GLY A 173 3.86 -12.52 3.86
N ILE A 174 2.66 -12.00 4.06
CA ILE A 174 1.74 -12.47 5.11
C ILE A 174 1.21 -13.86 4.79
N ARG A 175 0.83 -14.11 3.53
CA ARG A 175 0.30 -15.41 3.08
C ARG A 175 1.33 -16.50 3.24
N ASN A 176 2.58 -16.22 2.87
CA ASN A 176 3.67 -17.20 2.90
C ASN A 176 4.32 -17.29 4.29
N HIS A 177 3.80 -16.57 5.29
CA HIS A 177 4.46 -16.39 6.59
C HIS A 177 5.93 -15.92 6.48
N ASN A 178 6.22 -15.18 5.42
CA ASN A 178 7.52 -14.65 5.04
C ASN A 178 7.43 -13.12 4.87
N PRO A 179 7.24 -12.38 5.97
CA PRO A 179 6.92 -10.96 5.88
C PRO A 179 8.11 -10.10 5.40
N GLY A 180 9.31 -10.68 5.30
CA GLY A 180 10.49 -10.02 4.73
C GLY A 180 10.73 -10.33 3.25
N ASN A 181 9.85 -11.10 2.60
CA ASN A 181 10.05 -11.58 1.22
C ASN A 181 11.43 -12.23 1.00
N ILE A 182 11.85 -13.08 1.94
CA ILE A 182 13.12 -13.81 1.86
C ILE A 182 13.06 -14.81 0.72
N VAL A 183 14.04 -14.72 -0.18
CA VAL A 183 14.15 -15.56 -1.37
C VAL A 183 14.65 -16.96 -0.97
N VAL A 184 14.21 -18.00 -1.66
CA VAL A 184 14.76 -19.35 -1.49
C VAL A 184 16.23 -19.35 -1.91
N THR A 185 17.10 -19.81 -1.03
CA THR A 185 18.54 -19.99 -1.25
C THR A 185 18.94 -21.43 -0.87
N GLY A 186 20.22 -21.79 -1.02
CA GLY A 186 20.73 -23.08 -0.55
C GLY A 186 20.63 -23.29 0.97
N ASP A 187 20.55 -22.19 1.74
CA ASP A 187 20.41 -22.23 3.19
C ASP A 187 19.04 -22.77 3.63
N ARG A 188 19.04 -23.77 4.53
CA ARG A 188 17.82 -24.34 5.10
C ARG A 188 17.42 -23.58 6.37
N TRP A 189 16.45 -22.69 6.25
CA TRP A 189 15.86 -22.00 7.40
C TRP A 189 15.06 -22.96 8.29
N LYS A 190 15.16 -22.82 9.62
CA LYS A 190 14.23 -23.48 10.53
C LYS A 190 12.82 -22.93 10.32
N GLY A 191 11.82 -23.83 10.34
CA GLY A 191 10.42 -23.47 10.17
C GLY A 191 9.98 -23.28 8.72
N LEU A 192 10.79 -23.66 7.72
CA LEU A 192 10.31 -23.78 6.35
C LEU A 192 9.18 -24.81 6.29
N ALA A 193 8.10 -24.44 5.60
CA ALA A 193 6.97 -25.33 5.42
C ALA A 193 7.32 -26.45 4.44
N GLU A 194 6.94 -27.67 4.80
CA GLU A 194 6.85 -28.77 3.85
C GLU A 194 5.60 -28.59 2.99
N VAL A 195 5.62 -29.14 1.77
CA VAL A 195 4.48 -29.03 0.82
C VAL A 195 3.16 -29.52 1.45
N ALA A 196 3.23 -30.52 2.33
CA ALA A 196 2.08 -31.05 3.07
C ALA A 196 1.43 -30.02 4.02
N HIS A 197 2.18 -29.01 4.47
CA HIS A 197 1.71 -27.96 5.38
C HIS A 197 1.37 -26.64 4.66
N MET A 198 1.41 -26.62 3.32
CA MET A 198 1.09 -25.43 2.52
C MET A 198 -0.34 -25.47 1.99
N ASN A 199 -0.98 -24.30 1.91
CA ASN A 199 -2.23 -24.13 1.18
C ASN A 199 -1.99 -24.07 -0.36
N GLU A 200 -3.06 -24.13 -1.15
CA GLU A 200 -2.95 -24.17 -2.62
C GLU A 200 -2.28 -22.94 -3.24
N GLU A 201 -2.38 -21.76 -2.61
CA GLU A 201 -1.67 -20.58 -3.09
C GLU A 201 -0.18 -20.61 -2.73
N GLN A 202 0.16 -21.03 -1.51
CA GLN A 202 1.54 -21.20 -1.07
C GLN A 202 2.26 -22.26 -1.92
N LYS A 203 1.58 -23.32 -2.32
CA LYS A 203 2.10 -24.33 -3.26
C LYS A 203 2.41 -23.78 -4.65
N LYS A 204 1.92 -22.59 -5.01
CA LYS A 204 2.27 -21.89 -6.27
C LYS A 204 3.48 -20.97 -6.11
N GLU A 205 3.97 -20.73 -4.90
CA GLU A 205 5.19 -19.94 -4.66
C GLU A 205 6.42 -20.68 -5.21
N ARG A 206 7.30 -19.94 -5.90
CA ARG A 206 8.49 -20.50 -6.56
C ARG A 206 9.78 -19.78 -6.19
N ARG A 207 9.68 -18.50 -5.81
CA ARG A 207 10.83 -17.63 -5.58
C ARG A 207 11.09 -17.43 -4.10
N PHE A 208 10.06 -17.29 -3.30
CA PHE A 208 10.18 -16.91 -1.89
C PHE A 208 9.99 -18.09 -0.95
N CYS A 209 10.66 -18.04 0.21
CA CYS A 209 10.44 -19.02 1.27
C CYS A 209 8.96 -18.99 1.72
N VAL A 210 8.45 -20.15 2.12
CA VAL A 210 7.18 -20.30 2.81
C VAL A 210 7.48 -20.90 4.18
N PHE A 211 6.98 -20.28 5.24
CA PHE A 211 7.19 -20.74 6.61
C PHE A 211 5.91 -21.34 7.20
N ILE A 212 6.08 -22.25 8.17
CA ILE A 212 4.95 -22.90 8.84
C ILE A 212 4.10 -21.92 9.67
N ALA A 213 4.69 -20.84 10.17
CA ALA A 213 4.01 -19.79 10.92
C ALA A 213 4.77 -18.45 10.84
N PRO A 214 4.12 -17.29 11.07
CA PRO A 214 4.73 -15.96 10.93
C PRO A 214 6.01 -15.75 11.75
N GLU A 215 6.07 -16.29 12.97
CA GLU A 215 7.22 -16.14 13.85
C GLU A 215 8.51 -16.73 13.25
N TRP A 216 8.41 -17.74 12.37
CA TRP A 216 9.57 -18.34 11.71
C TRP A 216 10.13 -17.47 10.59
N GLY A 217 9.26 -16.79 9.82
CA GLY A 217 9.69 -15.81 8.84
C GLY A 217 10.30 -14.57 9.51
N LEU A 218 9.67 -14.07 10.57
CA LEU A 218 10.20 -12.96 11.38
C LEU A 218 11.56 -13.31 12.01
N ARG A 219 11.69 -14.53 12.55
CA ARG A 219 12.96 -15.08 13.07
C ARG A 219 14.07 -15.01 12.02
N ALA A 220 13.76 -15.35 10.76
CA ALA A 220 14.74 -15.29 9.69
C ALA A 220 15.21 -13.84 9.42
N ILE A 221 14.32 -12.84 9.53
CA ILE A 221 14.70 -11.42 9.44
C ILE A 221 15.67 -11.04 10.58
N PHE A 222 15.38 -11.42 11.82
CA PHE A 222 16.28 -11.18 12.95
C PHE A 222 17.69 -11.76 12.72
N ILE A 223 17.78 -12.99 12.20
CA ILE A 223 19.05 -13.64 11.89
C ILE A 223 19.78 -12.92 10.76
N LEU A 224 19.06 -12.56 9.69
CA LEU A 224 19.65 -11.83 8.56
C LEU A 224 20.23 -10.49 8.99
N LEU A 225 19.53 -9.72 9.82
CA LEU A 225 20.05 -8.44 10.33
C LEU A 225 21.36 -8.62 11.12
N ARG A 226 21.44 -9.61 12.03
CA ARG A 226 22.69 -9.92 12.74
C ARG A 226 23.80 -10.36 11.78
N ASN A 227 23.48 -11.21 10.81
CA ASN A 227 24.42 -11.64 9.78
C ASN A 227 24.91 -10.49 8.87
N TYR A 228 24.08 -9.48 8.64
CA TYR A 228 24.47 -8.30 7.86
C TYR A 228 25.44 -7.44 8.67
N GLN A 229 25.22 -7.29 9.98
CA GLN A 229 26.16 -6.61 10.88
C GLN A 229 27.53 -7.31 10.88
N THR A 230 27.58 -8.64 11.00
CA THR A 230 28.85 -9.40 10.95
C THR A 230 29.55 -9.30 9.60
N LYS A 231 28.80 -9.04 8.52
CA LYS A 231 29.32 -8.79 7.17
C LYS A 231 29.57 -7.30 6.86
N GLY A 232 29.58 -6.44 7.88
CA GLY A 232 30.06 -5.07 7.78
C GLY A 232 29.00 -3.99 7.51
N CYS A 233 27.70 -4.33 7.52
CA CYS A 233 26.65 -3.29 7.50
C CYS A 233 26.69 -2.48 8.81
N LYS A 234 26.76 -1.15 8.72
CA LYS A 234 26.83 -0.27 9.88
C LYS A 234 25.63 0.66 9.95
N THR A 235 25.31 1.32 8.83
CA THR A 235 24.26 2.33 8.76
C THR A 235 22.93 1.73 8.34
N LEU A 236 21.81 2.40 8.66
CA LEU A 236 20.49 2.00 8.15
C LEU A 236 20.50 1.79 6.62
N PHE A 237 21.15 2.70 5.89
CA PHE A 237 21.28 2.58 4.44
C PHE A 237 22.05 1.32 4.02
N ASP A 238 23.10 0.92 4.73
CA ASP A 238 23.83 -0.32 4.42
C ASP A 238 22.94 -1.56 4.57
N TYR A 239 22.18 -1.63 5.67
CA TYR A 239 21.26 -2.75 5.92
C TYR A 239 20.21 -2.87 4.82
N ILE A 240 19.57 -1.74 4.46
CA ILE A 240 18.52 -1.74 3.44
C ILE A 240 19.08 -1.93 2.02
N SER A 241 20.27 -1.40 1.73
CA SER A 241 20.96 -1.65 0.45
C SER A 241 21.32 -3.11 0.26
N ARG A 242 21.65 -3.80 1.35
CA ARG A 242 21.88 -5.24 1.32
C ARG A 242 20.58 -6.04 1.24
N TRP A 243 19.53 -5.57 1.91
CA TRP A 243 18.21 -6.22 1.93
C TRP A 243 17.47 -6.13 0.59
N ALA A 244 17.46 -4.94 -0.01
CA ALA A 244 16.79 -4.63 -1.27
C ALA A 244 17.75 -3.84 -2.19
N PRO A 245 18.69 -4.54 -2.87
CA PRO A 245 19.70 -3.89 -3.70
C PRO A 245 19.10 -3.16 -4.90
N ALA A 246 19.65 -2.00 -5.24
CA ALA A 246 19.21 -1.22 -6.40
C ALA A 246 19.45 -1.95 -7.73
N SER A 247 20.45 -2.85 -7.79
CA SER A 247 20.72 -3.70 -8.95
C SER A 247 19.54 -4.58 -9.35
N ASP A 248 18.66 -4.89 -8.39
CA ASP A 248 17.48 -5.73 -8.59
C ASP A 248 16.24 -4.88 -8.94
N GLY A 249 16.43 -3.60 -9.29
CA GLY A 249 15.36 -2.66 -9.62
C GLY A 249 14.66 -2.05 -8.40
N ASN A 250 15.22 -2.22 -7.19
CA ASN A 250 14.62 -1.66 -5.97
C ASN A 250 14.94 -0.17 -5.79
N HIS A 251 14.00 0.61 -5.22
CA HIS A 251 14.28 1.99 -4.79
C HIS A 251 14.88 2.01 -3.39
N THR A 252 16.09 1.47 -3.25
CA THR A 252 16.78 1.30 -1.97
C THR A 252 16.76 2.54 -1.08
N TYR A 253 16.99 3.72 -1.64
CA TYR A 253 16.97 4.98 -0.89
C TYR A 253 15.58 5.31 -0.32
N GLY A 254 14.51 5.00 -1.06
CA GLY A 254 13.13 5.22 -0.62
C GLY A 254 12.75 4.28 0.51
N TYR A 255 13.15 3.00 0.39
CA TYR A 255 13.01 2.02 1.47
C TYR A 255 13.78 2.48 2.72
N ALA A 256 15.05 2.86 2.58
CA ALA A 256 15.84 3.34 3.70
C ALA A 256 15.20 4.55 4.37
N ASN A 257 14.68 5.51 3.60
CA ASN A 257 13.99 6.68 4.15
C ASN A 257 12.67 6.31 4.87
N PHE A 258 11.90 5.36 4.34
CA PHE A 258 10.70 4.85 5.00
C PHE A 258 11.00 4.23 6.36
N CYS A 259 12.07 3.43 6.44
CA CYS A 259 12.55 2.86 7.70
C CYS A 259 13.05 3.96 8.64
N ALA A 260 13.83 4.92 8.13
CA ALA A 260 14.42 6.01 8.90
C ALA A 260 13.36 6.82 9.66
N VAL A 261 12.26 7.17 8.99
CA VAL A 261 11.13 7.89 9.58
C VAL A 261 10.49 7.10 10.74
N ARG A 262 10.29 5.79 10.58
CA ARG A 262 9.69 4.92 11.61
C ARG A 262 10.60 4.72 12.81
N LEU A 263 11.90 4.59 12.57
CA LEU A 263 12.90 4.45 13.61
C LEU A 263 13.27 5.80 14.26
N ARG A 264 12.84 6.92 13.68
CA ARG A 264 13.19 8.30 14.09
C ARG A 264 14.70 8.55 14.10
N ILE A 265 15.36 8.06 13.05
CA ILE A 265 16.81 8.19 12.81
C ILE A 265 17.06 8.67 11.37
N LYS A 266 18.30 8.95 11.02
CA LYS A 266 18.73 9.19 9.63
C LYS A 266 19.18 7.89 8.97
N THR A 267 19.13 7.87 7.64
CA THR A 267 19.66 6.74 6.85
C THR A 267 21.17 6.52 7.04
N SER A 268 21.90 7.57 7.42
CA SER A 268 23.35 7.54 7.72
C SER A 268 23.68 7.10 9.14
N ASP A 269 22.70 6.95 10.04
CA ASP A 269 22.98 6.65 11.43
C ASP A 269 23.44 5.20 11.59
N ILE A 270 24.47 4.99 12.43
CA ILE A 270 25.02 3.68 12.74
C ILE A 270 24.06 2.94 13.67
N LEU A 271 23.70 1.71 13.30
CA LEU A 271 22.80 0.86 14.08
C LEU A 271 23.54 -0.25 14.79
N ASN A 272 23.21 -0.44 16.06
CA ASN A 272 23.57 -1.63 16.79
C ASN A 272 22.38 -2.61 16.80
N VAL A 273 22.35 -3.56 15.85
CA VAL A 273 21.28 -4.57 15.79
C VAL A 273 21.44 -5.71 16.81
N GLN A 274 22.43 -5.64 17.70
CA GLN A 274 22.47 -6.47 18.91
C GLN A 274 21.55 -5.92 20.01
N ASP A 275 21.18 -4.64 19.94
CA ASP A 275 20.15 -4.06 20.79
C ASP A 275 18.78 -4.53 20.30
N ILE A 276 18.05 -5.23 21.16
CA ILE A 276 16.73 -5.79 20.86
C ILE A 276 15.73 -4.72 20.43
N ALA A 277 15.79 -3.51 20.99
CA ALA A 277 14.87 -2.43 20.65
C ALA A 277 15.14 -1.92 19.23
N VAL A 278 16.41 -1.72 18.87
CA VAL A 278 16.83 -1.32 17.52
C VAL A 278 16.45 -2.40 16.51
N GLN A 279 16.76 -3.66 16.84
CA GLN A 279 16.51 -4.78 15.94
C GLN A 279 15.01 -5.02 15.72
N THR A 280 14.21 -4.97 16.80
CA THR A 280 12.75 -5.07 16.72
C THR A 280 12.15 -3.93 15.89
N ALA A 281 12.63 -2.70 16.07
CA ALA A 281 12.17 -1.56 15.29
C ALA A 281 12.50 -1.73 13.79
N MET A 282 13.70 -2.24 13.46
CA MET A 282 14.10 -2.59 12.10
C MET A 282 13.19 -3.65 11.49
N VAL A 283 12.93 -4.76 12.21
CA VAL A 283 12.04 -5.83 11.74
C VAL A 283 10.64 -5.28 11.44
N LYS A 284 10.06 -4.50 12.37
CA LYS A 284 8.74 -3.88 12.16
C LYS A 284 8.71 -2.96 10.94
N ALA A 285 9.76 -2.17 10.74
CA ALA A 285 9.86 -1.27 9.59
C ALA A 285 9.97 -2.02 8.25
N ILE A 286 10.76 -3.11 8.20
CA ILE A 286 10.86 -4.00 7.04
C ILE A 286 9.48 -4.61 6.74
N VAL A 287 8.83 -5.23 7.72
CA VAL A 287 7.50 -5.83 7.53
C VAL A 287 6.48 -4.80 7.01
N ALA A 288 6.47 -3.61 7.59
CA ALA A 288 5.59 -2.53 7.17
C ALA A 288 5.88 -2.09 5.72
N PHE A 289 7.14 -2.04 5.29
CA PHE A 289 7.47 -1.68 3.91
C PHE A 289 7.05 -2.78 2.93
N GLU A 290 7.33 -4.03 3.26
CA GLU A 290 7.09 -5.20 2.41
C GLU A 290 5.61 -5.57 2.26
N ASN A 291 4.77 -5.18 3.22
CA ASN A 291 3.39 -5.66 3.34
C ASN A 291 2.39 -4.53 3.59
N GLY A 292 2.55 -3.39 2.91
CA GLY A 292 1.53 -2.31 2.93
C GLY A 292 1.18 -1.79 4.33
N ASN A 293 2.21 -1.54 5.14
CA ASN A 293 2.13 -1.09 6.53
C ASN A 293 1.50 -2.09 7.51
N TYR A 294 1.48 -3.39 7.17
CA TYR A 294 1.07 -4.44 8.10
C TYR A 294 1.96 -4.44 9.37
N ALA A 295 1.33 -4.69 10.52
CA ALA A 295 2.00 -4.81 11.80
C ALA A 295 1.53 -6.09 12.52
N TYR A 296 2.50 -6.89 12.97
CA TYR A 296 2.20 -8.01 13.87
C TYR A 296 2.02 -7.54 15.31
N PRO A 297 1.21 -8.24 16.12
CA PRO A 297 1.20 -8.08 17.56
C PRO A 297 2.61 -8.25 18.15
N ASN A 298 2.94 -7.48 19.19
CA ASN A 298 4.26 -7.55 19.83
C ASN A 298 4.62 -8.96 20.29
N THR A 299 3.64 -9.73 20.78
CA THR A 299 3.82 -11.11 21.24
C THR A 299 4.38 -12.04 20.14
N ILE A 300 4.00 -11.83 18.88
CA ILE A 300 4.53 -12.61 17.74
C ILE A 300 5.97 -12.18 17.42
N ILE A 301 6.26 -10.88 17.51
CA ILE A 301 7.61 -10.35 17.28
C ILE A 301 8.57 -10.81 18.38
N GLU A 302 8.14 -10.79 19.64
CA GLU A 302 8.89 -11.27 20.80
C GLU A 302 9.21 -12.76 20.68
N LYS A 303 8.20 -13.58 20.37
CA LYS A 303 8.40 -15.02 20.11
C LYS A 303 9.39 -15.26 18.96
N ALA A 304 9.29 -14.48 17.88
CA ALA A 304 10.22 -14.59 16.76
C ALA A 304 11.66 -14.22 17.14
N TYR A 305 11.83 -13.21 17.99
CA TYR A 305 13.14 -12.83 18.53
C TYR A 305 13.72 -13.97 19.38
N GLU A 306 12.95 -14.54 20.30
CA GLU A 306 13.37 -15.67 21.14
C GLU A 306 13.80 -16.88 20.30
N LEU A 307 13.02 -17.24 19.28
CA LEU A 307 13.37 -18.33 18.35
C LEU A 307 14.64 -18.04 17.54
N SER A 308 15.06 -16.78 17.48
CA SER A 308 16.23 -16.36 16.71
C SER A 308 17.53 -16.47 17.51
N LEU A 309 17.47 -16.47 18.84
CA LEU A 309 18.63 -16.64 19.71
C LEU A 309 19.31 -18.00 19.49
#